data_AF-A0A2H5QYA3-F1
#
_entry.id   AF-A0A2H5QYA3-F1
#
_cell.length_a   1.000
_cell.length_b   1.000
_cell.length_c   1.000
_cell.angle_alpha   90.00
_cell.angle_beta   90.00
_cell.angle_gamma   90.00
#
_symmetry.space_group_name_H-M   'P 1'
#
loop_
_entity.id
_entity.type
_entity.pdbx_description
1 polymer ?
#
loop_
_entity_poly.entity_id
_entity_poly.type
_entity_poly.pdbx_seq_one_letter_code
_entity_poly.pdbx_strand_id
1 'polypeptide(L)'
;MSVIGQASLVMSIAIESQSLMCQHSNLTGTIPSQLGNLSSLQSLNLSCNRLSGSIPSAIFTIYTLKYVSFRENQLSGAFPSFIFNKSSLQHLDFNRNTLSGEIPANICSSLPFLEILSLSKNMFHGGIPSALSKCTYLQILSLSYNDFLGAIPKDIGNLTKLMGLHLSHNRLQGESNHGV
;
A
#
# COMPACT_ATOMS: atom_id res chain seq x y z
N MET A 1 1.31 -24.69 8.18
CA MET A 1 -0.18 -24.70 8.21
C MET A 1 -0.63 -23.41 7.57
N SER A 2 -1.47 -23.48 6.53
CA SER A 2 -1.93 -22.30 5.79
C SER A 2 -2.84 -21.43 6.65
N VAL A 3 -2.87 -20.12 6.38
CA VAL A 3 -3.83 -19.14 6.96
C VAL A 3 -5.24 -19.72 7.06
N ILE A 4 -5.63 -20.55 6.10
CA ILE A 4 -6.94 -21.21 5.98
C ILE A 4 -7.28 -22.09 7.21
N GLY A 5 -6.30 -22.76 7.83
CA GLY A 5 -6.54 -23.64 8.99
C GLY A 5 -6.88 -22.91 10.29
N GLN A 6 -6.48 -21.64 10.42
CA GLN A 6 -6.86 -20.76 11.54
C GLN A 6 -7.95 -19.73 11.14
N ALA A 7 -8.21 -19.57 9.84
CA ALA A 7 -9.14 -18.58 9.29
C ALA A 7 -10.60 -19.04 9.18
N SER A 8 -10.95 -20.31 9.47
CA SER A 8 -12.34 -20.76 9.38
C SER A 8 -13.26 -20.04 10.38
N LEU A 9 -12.75 -19.66 11.56
CA LEU A 9 -13.49 -18.83 12.52
C LEU A 9 -13.44 -17.34 12.15
N VAL A 10 -12.33 -16.88 11.55
CA VAL A 10 -12.09 -15.47 11.19
C VAL A 10 -12.88 -15.04 9.94
N MET A 11 -13.04 -15.90 8.93
CA MET A 11 -13.90 -15.62 7.77
C MET A 11 -15.38 -15.54 8.16
N SER A 12 -15.82 -16.31 9.16
CA SER A 12 -17.22 -16.34 9.58
C SER A 12 -17.66 -15.04 10.28
N ILE A 13 -16.73 -14.31 10.92
CA ILE A 13 -17.01 -13.03 11.61
C ILE A 13 -17.01 -11.83 10.63
N ALA A 14 -16.33 -11.96 9.48
CA ALA A 14 -16.20 -10.89 8.48
C ALA A 14 -17.44 -10.71 7.60
N ILE A 15 -18.36 -11.67 7.57
CA ILE A 15 -19.56 -11.60 6.70
C ILE A 15 -20.58 -10.59 7.24
N GLU A 16 -20.60 -10.33 8.56
CA GLU A 16 -21.55 -9.42 9.19
C GLU A 16 -20.98 -8.04 9.52
N SER A 17 -19.65 -7.90 9.58
CA SER A 17 -18.98 -6.64 9.87
C SER A 17 -18.19 -6.19 8.65
N GLN A 18 -18.40 -4.95 8.20
CA GLN A 18 -17.68 -4.34 7.06
C GLN A 18 -16.16 -4.17 7.32
N SER A 19 -15.61 -4.87 8.30
CA SER A 19 -14.25 -4.75 8.79
C SER A 19 -13.69 -6.12 9.19
N LEU A 20 -12.49 -6.45 8.71
CA LEU A 20 -11.75 -7.65 9.07
C LEU A 20 -10.45 -7.27 9.78
N MET A 21 -10.45 -7.35 11.11
CA MET A 21 -9.38 -6.86 12.00
C MET A 21 -8.59 -8.02 12.60
N CYS A 22 -7.54 -8.41 11.89
CA CYS A 22 -6.53 -9.48 12.10
C CYS A 22 -5.26 -9.14 12.87
N GLN A 23 -5.11 -7.98 13.49
CA GLN A 23 -3.79 -7.52 13.94
C GLN A 23 -3.23 -8.31 15.13
N HIS A 24 -1.90 -8.45 15.22
CA HIS A 24 -1.19 -9.09 16.35
C HIS A 24 -1.66 -10.53 16.67
N SER A 25 -2.11 -11.27 15.67
CA SER A 25 -2.71 -12.60 15.84
C SER A 25 -1.75 -13.75 15.51
N ASN A 26 -0.46 -13.45 15.31
CA ASN A 26 0.58 -14.42 14.95
C ASN A 26 0.23 -15.24 13.69
N LEU A 27 -0.56 -14.66 12.78
CA LEU A 27 -0.96 -15.30 11.52
C LEU A 27 0.28 -15.57 10.67
N THR A 28 0.35 -16.75 10.05
CA THR A 28 1.47 -17.20 9.22
C THR A 28 0.99 -17.71 7.86
N GLY A 29 1.87 -17.75 6.87
CA GLY A 29 1.54 -18.17 5.51
C GLY A 29 1.08 -17.00 4.63
N THR A 30 0.47 -17.31 3.49
CA THR A 30 0.09 -16.29 2.50
C THR A 30 -1.30 -15.72 2.75
N ILE A 31 -1.50 -14.46 2.35
CA ILE A 31 -2.84 -13.86 2.33
C ILE A 31 -3.70 -14.62 1.31
N PRO A 32 -4.86 -15.18 1.69
CA PRO A 32 -5.70 -15.92 0.76
C PRO A 32 -6.39 -14.97 -0.24
N SER A 33 -6.36 -15.30 -1.53
CA SER A 33 -7.04 -14.52 -2.57
C SER A 33 -8.55 -14.47 -2.39
N GLN A 34 -9.12 -15.45 -1.67
CA GLN A 34 -10.54 -15.53 -1.32
C GLN A 34 -11.03 -14.33 -0.49
N LEU A 35 -10.14 -13.55 0.15
CA LEU A 35 -10.54 -12.29 0.77
C LEU A 35 -11.17 -11.31 -0.23
N GLY A 36 -10.81 -11.41 -1.52
CA GLY A 36 -11.42 -10.65 -2.60
C GLY A 36 -12.93 -10.89 -2.78
N ASN A 37 -13.47 -11.99 -2.22
CA ASN A 37 -14.90 -12.30 -2.28
C ASN A 37 -15.72 -11.52 -1.23
N LEU A 38 -15.08 -10.83 -0.29
CA LEU A 38 -15.74 -10.04 0.75
C LEU A 38 -16.15 -8.68 0.18
N SER A 39 -17.12 -8.66 -0.74
CA SER A 39 -17.51 -7.49 -1.54
C SER A 39 -18.03 -6.30 -0.71
N SER A 40 -18.47 -6.53 0.53
CA SER A 40 -18.94 -5.49 1.47
C SER A 40 -17.84 -4.95 2.39
N LEU A 41 -16.60 -5.46 2.28
CA LEU A 41 -15.52 -5.12 3.20
C LEU A 41 -15.00 -3.70 2.96
N GLN A 42 -15.11 -2.85 3.98
CA GLN A 42 -14.61 -1.48 3.96
C GLN A 42 -13.23 -1.33 4.61
N SER A 43 -12.90 -2.20 5.57
CA SER A 43 -11.63 -2.13 6.29
C SER A 43 -10.98 -3.50 6.43
N LEU A 44 -9.72 -3.61 6.02
CA LEU A 44 -8.91 -4.82 6.13
C LEU A 44 -7.62 -4.50 6.88
N ASN A 45 -7.46 -5.04 8.08
CA ASN A 45 -6.24 -4.87 8.86
C ASN A 45 -5.64 -6.22 9.20
N LEU A 46 -4.52 -6.57 8.57
CA LEU A 46 -3.74 -7.76 8.88
C LEU A 46 -2.35 -7.40 9.43
N SER A 47 -2.21 -6.19 9.99
CA SER A 47 -0.93 -5.68 10.48
C SER A 47 -0.34 -6.48 11.65
N CYS A 48 0.98 -6.39 11.82
CA CYS A 48 1.71 -7.01 12.92
C CYS A 48 1.49 -8.53 13.01
N ASN A 49 1.67 -9.22 11.89
CA ASN A 49 1.61 -10.68 11.80
C ASN A 49 2.91 -11.24 11.20
N ARG A 50 2.92 -12.52 10.83
CA ARG A 50 4.02 -13.20 10.15
C ARG A 50 3.58 -13.71 8.77
N LEU A 51 2.71 -12.94 8.11
CA LEU A 51 2.23 -13.26 6.77
C LEU A 51 3.36 -13.08 5.77
N SER A 52 3.43 -13.95 4.77
CA SER A 52 4.50 -13.97 3.76
C SER A 52 3.94 -14.15 2.34
N GLY A 53 4.82 -14.09 1.35
CA GLY A 53 4.44 -14.15 -0.07
C GLY A 53 3.85 -12.85 -0.58
N SER A 54 3.27 -12.89 -1.78
CA SER A 54 2.73 -11.71 -2.44
C SER A 54 1.35 -11.30 -1.93
N ILE A 55 1.05 -10.01 -2.07
CA ILE A 55 -0.30 -9.49 -1.82
C ILE A 55 -1.20 -9.91 -3.00
N PRO A 56 -2.29 -10.66 -2.77
CA PRO A 56 -3.22 -11.04 -3.83
C PRO A 56 -3.90 -9.83 -4.45
N SER A 57 -3.85 -9.73 -5.78
CA SER A 57 -4.55 -8.67 -6.52
C SER A 57 -6.07 -8.68 -6.32
N ALA A 58 -6.64 -9.84 -5.99
CA ALA A 58 -8.06 -10.02 -5.70
C ALA A 58 -8.57 -9.16 -4.52
N ILE A 59 -7.71 -8.77 -3.56
CA ILE A 59 -8.14 -7.85 -2.49
C ILE A 59 -8.55 -6.49 -3.05
N PHE A 60 -7.91 -6.07 -4.12
CA PHE A 60 -8.10 -4.75 -4.71
C PHE A 60 -9.26 -4.69 -5.70
N THR A 61 -9.97 -5.81 -5.93
CA THR A 61 -11.24 -5.82 -6.64
C THR A 61 -12.42 -5.43 -5.74
N ILE A 62 -12.21 -5.32 -4.42
CA ILE A 62 -13.24 -4.93 -3.46
C ILE A 62 -13.46 -3.41 -3.55
N TYR A 63 -14.48 -2.98 -4.29
CA TYR A 63 -14.77 -1.57 -4.56
C TYR A 63 -15.18 -0.77 -3.31
N THR A 64 -15.65 -1.45 -2.26
CA THR A 64 -16.05 -0.83 -0.98
C THR A 64 -14.88 -0.57 -0.03
N LEU A 65 -13.69 -1.10 -0.34
CA LEU A 65 -12.52 -1.07 0.53
C LEU A 65 -11.93 0.33 0.62
N LYS A 66 -11.93 0.90 1.82
CA LYS A 66 -11.40 2.23 2.13
C LYS A 66 -10.06 2.18 2.87
N TYR A 67 -9.88 1.17 3.70
CA TYR A 67 -8.70 1.02 4.55
C TYR A 67 -8.06 -0.36 4.36
N VAL A 68 -6.76 -0.36 4.06
CA VAL A 68 -5.93 -1.56 4.05
C VAL A 68 -4.65 -1.30 4.83
N SER A 69 -4.39 -2.14 5.84
CA SER A 69 -3.09 -2.18 6.50
C SER A 69 -2.56 -3.60 6.55
N PHE A 70 -1.38 -3.78 5.94
CA PHE A 70 -0.56 -4.99 5.99
C PHE A 70 0.79 -4.73 6.65
N ARG A 71 0.87 -3.62 7.39
CA ARG A 71 2.09 -3.18 8.08
C ARG A 71 2.70 -4.30 8.94
N GLU A 72 4.02 -4.34 9.03
CA GLU A 72 4.75 -5.27 9.91
C GLU A 72 4.39 -6.74 9.65
N ASN A 73 4.76 -7.20 8.44
CA ASN A 73 4.68 -8.59 8.00
C ASN A 73 5.96 -8.96 7.22
N GLN A 74 5.96 -10.10 6.54
CA GLN A 74 7.05 -10.60 5.69
C GLN A 74 6.59 -10.68 4.22
N LEU A 75 5.67 -9.80 3.81
CA LEU A 75 5.10 -9.80 2.45
C LEU A 75 6.14 -9.34 1.44
N SER A 76 6.14 -9.96 0.27
CA SER A 76 7.12 -9.75 -0.78
C SER A 76 6.47 -9.56 -2.15
N GLY A 77 7.28 -9.33 -3.19
CA GLY A 77 6.81 -9.09 -4.54
C GLY A 77 6.45 -7.63 -4.81
N ALA A 78 5.93 -7.38 -6.01
CA ALA A 78 5.71 -6.03 -6.51
C ALA A 78 4.42 -5.39 -5.96
N PHE A 79 4.37 -4.05 -6.01
CA PHE A 79 3.12 -3.32 -5.82
C PHE A 79 2.10 -3.75 -6.89
N PRO A 80 0.87 -4.14 -6.53
CA PRO A 80 -0.10 -4.65 -7.49
C PRO A 80 -0.56 -3.54 -8.44
N SER A 81 -0.13 -3.58 -9.70
CA SER A 81 -0.22 -2.46 -10.65
C SER A 81 -1.45 -2.46 -11.58
N PHE A 82 -2.36 -3.45 -11.48
CA PHE A 82 -3.29 -3.74 -12.58
C PHE A 82 -4.80 -3.62 -12.30
N ILE A 83 -5.29 -3.33 -11.09
CA ILE A 83 -6.73 -3.50 -10.80
C ILE A 83 -7.32 -2.41 -9.90
N PHE A 84 -7.13 -1.16 -10.25
CA PHE A 84 -7.66 -0.05 -9.45
C PHE A 84 -8.45 0.92 -10.31
N ASN A 85 -9.22 0.45 -11.28
CA ASN A 85 -10.17 1.36 -11.89
C ASN A 85 -11.38 1.48 -10.94
N LYS A 86 -11.56 2.64 -10.29
CA LYS A 86 -12.66 2.98 -9.35
C LYS A 86 -12.53 2.50 -7.90
N SER A 87 -11.32 2.49 -7.34
CA SER A 87 -11.15 2.19 -5.92
C SER A 87 -11.70 3.30 -5.01
N SER A 88 -12.31 2.93 -3.89
CA SER A 88 -12.66 3.85 -2.79
C SER A 88 -11.57 3.95 -1.72
N LEU A 89 -10.39 3.36 -1.97
CA LEU A 89 -9.28 3.34 -1.03
C LEU A 89 -8.80 4.75 -0.68
N GLN A 90 -8.73 4.99 0.62
CA GLN A 90 -8.25 6.22 1.24
C GLN A 90 -6.95 5.96 1.99
N HIS A 91 -6.78 4.77 2.57
CA HIS A 91 -5.64 4.42 3.40
C HIS A 91 -4.98 3.12 2.95
N LEU A 92 -3.70 3.20 2.60
CA LEU A 92 -2.90 2.06 2.19
C LEU A 92 -1.56 2.07 2.96
N ASP A 93 -1.43 1.14 3.89
CA ASP A 93 -0.25 1.00 4.76
C ASP A 93 0.40 -0.37 4.64
N PHE A 94 1.51 -0.43 3.89
CA PHE A 94 2.35 -1.62 3.69
C PHE A 94 3.73 -1.48 4.34
N ASN A 95 3.86 -0.57 5.32
CA ASN A 95 5.11 -0.31 6.04
C ASN A 95 5.75 -1.57 6.63
N ARG A 96 7.08 -1.67 6.66
CA ARG A 96 7.83 -2.80 7.26
C ARG A 96 7.42 -4.15 6.67
N ASN A 97 7.73 -4.34 5.39
CA ASN A 97 7.63 -5.61 4.68
C ASN A 97 8.89 -5.80 3.82
N THR A 98 8.88 -6.77 2.91
CA THR A 98 9.94 -7.00 1.90
C THR A 98 9.38 -6.83 0.48
N LEU A 99 8.44 -5.90 0.31
CA LEU A 99 7.90 -5.54 -1.01
C LEU A 99 8.98 -4.83 -1.85
N SER A 100 8.93 -5.03 -3.16
CA SER A 100 9.92 -4.48 -4.10
C SER A 100 9.26 -3.97 -5.38
N GLY A 101 10.08 -3.59 -6.37
CA GLY A 101 9.60 -3.02 -7.63
C GLY A 101 9.41 -1.50 -7.56
N GLU A 102 8.69 -0.97 -8.54
CA GLU A 102 8.46 0.46 -8.69
C GLU A 102 7.02 0.84 -8.29
N ILE A 103 6.83 2.10 -7.90
CA ILE A 103 5.48 2.65 -7.74
C ILE A 103 4.89 2.86 -9.14
N PRO A 104 3.71 2.30 -9.47
CA PRO A 104 3.12 2.46 -10.80
C PRO A 104 2.78 3.93 -11.11
N ALA A 105 3.11 4.39 -12.31
CA ALA A 105 2.83 5.77 -12.75
C ALA A 105 1.33 6.10 -12.84
N ASN A 106 0.45 5.10 -12.81
CA ASN A 106 -1.00 5.26 -12.79
C ASN A 106 -1.61 5.21 -11.38
N ILE A 107 -0.81 5.16 -10.30
CA ILE A 107 -1.31 4.98 -8.92
C ILE A 107 -2.43 5.97 -8.55
N CYS A 108 -2.31 7.25 -8.90
CA CYS A 108 -3.31 8.26 -8.55
C CYS A 108 -4.53 8.28 -9.46
N SER A 109 -4.41 7.89 -10.74
CA SER A 109 -5.60 7.64 -11.56
C SER A 109 -6.38 6.41 -11.06
N SER A 110 -5.68 5.52 -10.39
CA SER A 110 -6.19 4.28 -9.83
C SER A 110 -6.80 4.44 -8.42
N LEU A 111 -6.17 5.28 -7.61
CA LEU A 111 -6.55 5.57 -6.22
C LEU A 111 -6.86 7.06 -6.09
N PRO A 112 -7.93 7.57 -6.74
CA PRO A 112 -8.20 9.01 -6.81
C PRO A 112 -8.54 9.64 -5.45
N PHE A 113 -8.93 8.83 -4.47
CA PHE A 113 -9.29 9.26 -3.12
C PHE A 113 -8.21 8.95 -2.07
N LEU A 114 -6.99 8.60 -2.51
CA LEU A 114 -5.92 8.21 -1.59
C LEU A 114 -5.50 9.38 -0.70
N GLU A 115 -5.60 9.18 0.62
CA GLU A 115 -5.21 10.14 1.65
C GLU A 115 -3.89 9.75 2.30
N ILE A 116 -3.64 8.46 2.49
CA ILE A 116 -2.43 7.94 3.13
C ILE A 116 -1.82 6.84 2.28
N LEU A 117 -0.56 7.05 1.87
CA LEU A 117 0.30 6.06 1.23
C LEU A 117 1.55 5.83 2.08
N SER A 118 1.61 4.68 2.75
CA SER A 118 2.73 4.31 3.62
C SER A 118 3.43 3.05 3.10
N LEU A 119 4.59 3.24 2.49
CA LEU A 119 5.44 2.20 1.90
C LEU A 119 6.83 2.12 2.55
N SER A 120 7.06 2.88 3.61
CA SER A 120 8.36 2.95 4.28
C SER A 120 8.86 1.59 4.78
N LYS A 121 10.18 1.39 4.82
CA LYS A 121 10.84 0.15 5.25
C LYS A 121 10.44 -1.05 4.39
N ASN A 122 10.72 -0.94 3.09
CA ASN A 122 10.57 -1.98 2.08
C ASN A 122 11.82 -1.97 1.17
N MET A 123 11.75 -2.60 0.00
CA MET A 123 12.79 -2.64 -1.02
C MET A 123 12.29 -2.02 -2.35
N PHE A 124 11.42 -1.02 -2.29
CA PHE A 124 10.98 -0.31 -3.49
C PHE A 124 12.13 0.48 -4.11
N HIS A 125 12.20 0.50 -5.44
CA HIS A 125 13.26 1.15 -6.20
C HIS A 125 12.70 1.95 -7.37
N GLY A 126 13.58 2.46 -8.24
CA GLY A 126 13.21 3.33 -9.35
C GLY A 126 13.01 4.78 -8.91
N GLY A 127 12.46 5.61 -9.80
CA GLY A 127 12.14 7.01 -9.49
C GLY A 127 10.81 7.14 -8.73
N ILE A 128 10.69 8.19 -7.91
CA ILE A 128 9.39 8.58 -7.37
C ILE A 128 8.53 9.10 -8.55
N PRO A 129 7.37 8.50 -8.87
CA PRO A 129 6.59 8.92 -10.04
C PRO A 129 6.01 10.33 -9.87
N SER A 130 6.20 11.20 -10.85
CA SER A 130 5.59 12.55 -10.87
C SER A 130 4.06 12.50 -10.83
N ALA A 131 3.47 11.39 -11.26
CA ALA A 131 2.04 11.14 -11.18
C ALA A 131 1.47 11.12 -9.75
N LEU A 132 2.32 10.98 -8.72
CA LEU A 132 1.90 11.14 -7.32
C LEU A 132 1.31 12.53 -7.03
N SER A 133 1.69 13.55 -7.81
CA SER A 133 1.10 14.89 -7.76
C SER A 133 -0.40 14.93 -8.12
N LYS A 134 -0.92 13.88 -8.78
CA LYS A 134 -2.34 13.76 -9.14
C LYS A 134 -3.20 13.20 -8.00
N CYS A 135 -2.61 12.70 -6.91
CA CYS A 135 -3.35 12.25 -5.73
C CYS A 135 -3.77 13.47 -4.89
N THR A 136 -4.72 14.27 -5.36
CA THR A 136 -5.08 15.58 -4.75
C THR A 136 -5.68 15.47 -3.34
N TYR A 137 -6.03 14.27 -2.89
CA TYR A 137 -6.48 13.99 -1.52
C TYR A 137 -5.34 13.60 -0.56
N LEU A 138 -4.12 13.40 -1.06
CA LEU A 138 -3.01 12.85 -0.29
C LEU A 138 -2.58 13.80 0.84
N GLN A 139 -2.60 13.26 2.05
CA GLN A 139 -2.20 13.92 3.29
C GLN A 139 -0.86 13.41 3.79
N ILE A 140 -0.60 12.11 3.65
CA ILE A 140 0.66 11.49 4.11
C ILE A 140 1.25 10.63 2.98
N LEU A 141 2.48 10.96 2.61
CA LEU A 141 3.33 10.15 1.72
C LEU A 141 4.57 9.71 2.48
N SER A 142 4.67 8.41 2.78
CA SER A 142 5.78 7.84 3.54
C SER A 142 6.51 6.79 2.71
N LEU A 143 7.68 7.15 2.18
CA LEU A 143 8.53 6.33 1.32
C LEU A 143 9.94 6.08 1.92
N SER A 144 10.15 6.44 3.18
CA SER A 144 11.45 6.37 3.83
C SER A 144 11.97 4.93 3.96
N TYR A 145 13.29 4.73 4.01
CA TYR A 145 13.90 3.41 4.09
C TYR A 145 13.47 2.50 2.92
N ASN A 146 13.83 2.91 1.72
CA ASN A 146 13.69 2.18 0.46
C ASN A 146 14.94 2.46 -0.42
N ASP A 147 14.93 2.00 -1.67
CA ASP A 147 15.99 2.20 -2.66
C ASP A 147 15.57 3.17 -3.79
N PHE A 148 14.70 4.15 -3.51
CA PHE A 148 14.29 5.13 -4.52
C PHE A 148 15.48 5.97 -5.01
N LEU A 149 15.54 6.20 -6.32
CA LEU A 149 16.59 6.91 -7.04
C LEU A 149 16.06 8.19 -7.70
N GLY A 150 16.98 9.02 -8.18
CA GLY A 150 16.67 10.23 -8.94
C GLY A 150 16.20 11.39 -8.07
N ALA A 151 15.63 12.41 -8.72
CA ALA A 151 15.14 13.61 -8.06
C ALA A 151 13.72 13.43 -7.50
N ILE A 152 13.38 14.23 -6.50
CA ILE A 152 12.01 14.36 -6.00
C ILE A 152 11.21 15.13 -7.06
N PRO A 153 10.08 14.61 -7.58
CA PRO A 153 9.28 15.35 -8.56
C PRO A 153 8.78 16.67 -7.95
N LYS A 154 9.13 17.79 -8.58
CA LYS A 154 8.72 19.14 -8.16
C LYS A 154 7.19 19.28 -8.01
N ASP A 155 6.43 18.55 -8.83
CA ASP A 155 4.97 18.58 -8.82
C ASP A 155 4.37 18.03 -7.52
N ILE A 156 5.14 17.33 -6.67
CA ILE A 156 4.71 16.97 -5.30
C ILE A 156 4.36 18.23 -4.50
N GLY A 157 4.99 19.38 -4.80
CA GLY A 157 4.65 20.67 -4.20
C GLY A 157 3.21 21.16 -4.49
N ASN A 158 2.54 20.59 -5.49
CA ASN A 158 1.13 20.94 -5.80
C ASN A 158 0.11 20.22 -4.91
N LEU A 159 0.55 19.26 -4.07
CA LEU A 159 -0.33 18.53 -3.16
C LEU A 159 -0.70 19.38 -1.95
N THR A 160 -1.71 20.25 -2.10
CA THR A 160 -2.10 21.24 -1.08
C THR A 160 -2.64 20.65 0.23
N LYS A 161 -3.04 19.38 0.23
CA LYS A 161 -3.47 18.65 1.43
C LYS A 161 -2.34 17.89 2.13
N LEU A 162 -1.13 17.86 1.54
CA LEU A 162 -0.02 17.08 2.07
C LEU A 162 0.49 17.70 3.38
N MET A 163 0.40 16.94 4.46
CA MET A 163 0.85 17.31 5.79
C MET A 163 2.12 16.56 6.22
N GLY A 164 2.39 15.39 5.62
CA GLY A 164 3.55 14.56 5.92
C GLY A 164 4.21 14.03 4.64
N LEU A 165 5.48 14.40 4.45
CA LEU A 165 6.34 13.88 3.37
C LEU A 165 7.60 13.26 3.98
N HIS A 166 7.69 11.94 3.97
CA HIS A 166 8.81 11.20 4.57
C HIS A 166 9.61 10.46 3.50
N LEU A 167 10.74 11.03 3.08
CA LEU A 167 11.59 10.49 2.00
C LEU A 167 12.99 10.06 2.46
N SER A 168 13.28 10.17 3.76
CA SER A 168 14.61 9.89 4.32
C SER A 168 15.08 8.45 4.04
N HIS A 169 16.38 8.21 4.06
CA HIS A 169 16.95 6.86 3.87
C HIS A 169 16.51 6.24 2.53
N ASN A 170 16.74 6.99 1.45
CA ASN A 170 16.66 6.55 0.06
C ASN A 170 17.95 6.98 -0.66
N ARG A 171 18.07 6.66 -1.95
CA ARG A 171 19.19 7.05 -2.81
C ARG A 171 18.82 8.24 -3.71
N LEU A 172 17.98 9.13 -3.19
CA LEU A 172 17.50 10.33 -3.89
C LEU A 172 18.64 11.32 -4.06
N GLN A 173 18.67 11.98 -5.21
CA GLN A 173 19.66 12.99 -5.57
C GLN A 173 18.98 14.36 -5.64
N GLY A 174 19.76 15.43 -5.43
CA GLY A 174 19.30 16.79 -5.76
C GLY A 174 19.08 16.93 -7.26
N GLU A 175 18.26 17.90 -7.68
CA GLU A 175 18.18 18.25 -9.10
C GLU A 175 19.60 18.59 -9.59
N SER A 176 20.06 17.88 -10.63
CA SER A 176 21.29 18.25 -11.32
C SER A 176 21.01 19.55 -12.06
N ASN A 177 21.30 20.67 -11.40
CA ASN A 177 21.48 21.96 -12.07
C ASN A 177 22.72 21.87 -12.96
N HIS A 178 22.60 21.19 -14.11
CA HIS A 178 23.44 21.48 -15.26
C HIS A 178 22.83 22.67 -15.97
N GLY A 179 22.96 23.82 -15.32
CA GLY A 179 22.69 25.12 -15.89
C GLY A 179 23.98 25.75 -16.39
N VAL A 180 23.98 25.99 -17.70
CA VAL A 180 24.70 27.05 -18.44
C VAL A 180 26.22 26.91 -18.59
#